data_AF-A0A2N4Y0L4-F1
#
_entry.id   AF-A0A2N4Y0L4-F1
#
_cell.length_a   1.000
_cell.length_b   1.000
_cell.length_c   1.000
_cell.angle_alpha   90.00
_cell.angle_beta   90.00
_cell.angle_gamma   90.00
#
_symmetry.space_group_name_H-M   'P 1'
#
loop_
_entity.id
_entity.type
_entity.pdbx_description
1 polymer ?
#
loop_
_entity_poly.entity_id
_entity_poly.type
_entity_poly.pdbx_seq_one_letter_code
_entity_poly.pdbx_strand_id
1 'polypeptide(L)'
;MRKRVRGKAVCSGFREPQPQPPCLCRHTQPRRDAVKLEDFAEREPRFILEEFFSGTLRGWGVTIGRLGGFQNRFTIDARGRFDPEANVLSLTEDYFFDDGHSDTLTWTILKREENRYEGRETLIDGVAEGDQAGSAFRWQYARDVPDADGAKTRFGFDDWFILHDEKHMSVHASLTKLGVEVATIEAFYERVG
;
A
#
# COMPACT_ATOMS: atom_id res chain seq x y z
N MET A 1 -46.51 -36.22 50.50
CA MET A 1 -45.25 -36.92 50.81
C MET A 1 -44.86 -37.76 49.59
N ARG A 2 -43.56 -37.76 49.25
CA ARG A 2 -42.91 -38.17 47.97
C ARG A 2 -43.34 -39.56 47.45
N LYS A 3 -43.39 -39.85 46.14
CA LYS A 3 -42.20 -40.06 45.29
C LYS A 3 -42.50 -40.05 43.78
N ARG A 4 -41.75 -39.17 43.09
CA ARG A 4 -41.12 -39.22 41.74
C ARG A 4 -41.71 -40.16 40.67
N VAL A 5 -42.26 -39.51 39.65
CA VAL A 5 -42.39 -39.97 38.27
C VAL A 5 -41.01 -39.95 37.59
N ARG A 6 -40.64 -41.03 36.90
CA ARG A 6 -39.58 -41.02 35.87
C ARG A 6 -40.18 -41.59 34.58
N GLY A 7 -40.37 -40.72 33.60
CA GLY A 7 -40.72 -41.09 32.24
C GLY A 7 -39.58 -41.87 31.58
N LYS A 8 -39.92 -42.94 30.87
CA LYS A 8 -39.05 -43.55 29.87
C LYS A 8 -39.43 -42.96 28.52
N ALA A 9 -38.45 -42.31 27.90
CA ALA A 9 -38.54 -41.77 26.56
C ALA A 9 -38.72 -42.90 25.54
N VAL A 10 -39.65 -42.69 24.61
CA VAL A 10 -39.85 -43.50 23.40
C VAL A 10 -38.86 -42.98 22.36
N CYS A 11 -37.90 -43.81 21.95
CA CYS A 11 -37.08 -43.55 20.76
C CYS A 11 -37.84 -44.03 19.52
N SER A 12 -38.34 -43.10 18.71
CA SER A 12 -38.81 -43.37 17.35
C SER A 12 -38.24 -42.30 16.42
N GLY A 13 -37.48 -42.70 15.42
CA GLY A 13 -37.01 -41.80 14.36
C GLY A 13 -35.73 -42.28 13.69
N PHE A 14 -35.83 -43.33 12.86
CA PHE A 14 -34.84 -43.60 11.83
C PHE A 14 -34.96 -42.47 10.79
N ARG A 15 -33.93 -41.63 10.66
CA ARG A 15 -33.84 -40.62 9.59
C ARG A 15 -32.86 -41.16 8.55
N GLU A 16 -33.33 -41.32 7.31
CA GLU A 16 -32.46 -41.66 6.18
C GLU A 16 -31.34 -40.60 6.01
N PRO A 17 -30.10 -41.01 5.69
CA PRO A 17 -29.03 -40.06 5.40
C PRO A 17 -29.28 -39.42 4.03
N GLN A 18 -29.38 -38.09 4.02
CA GLN A 18 -29.40 -37.29 2.79
C GLN A 18 -28.07 -37.43 2.03
N PRO A 19 -28.07 -37.52 0.69
CA PRO A 19 -26.84 -37.58 -0.08
C PRO A 19 -26.06 -36.27 0.07
N GLN A 20 -24.80 -36.37 0.48
CA GLN A 20 -23.85 -35.27 0.51
C GLN A 20 -23.60 -34.79 -0.94
N PRO A 21 -23.57 -33.47 -1.21
CA PRO A 21 -23.20 -32.98 -2.54
C PRO A 21 -21.73 -33.37 -2.83
N PRO A 22 -21.37 -33.62 -4.10
CA PRO A 22 -20.01 -33.98 -4.45
C PRO A 22 -19.04 -32.86 -4.03
N CYS A 23 -17.88 -33.26 -3.49
CA CYS A 23 -16.77 -32.36 -3.23
C CYS A 23 -16.48 -31.52 -4.48
N LEU A 24 -16.82 -30.24 -4.43
CA LEU A 24 -16.37 -29.27 -5.41
C LEU A 24 -14.84 -29.26 -5.36
N CYS A 25 -14.21 -29.75 -6.42
CA CYS A 25 -12.81 -29.49 -6.68
C CYS A 25 -12.61 -27.97 -6.55
N ARG A 26 -11.74 -27.54 -5.63
CA ARG A 26 -11.26 -26.16 -5.61
C ARG A 26 -10.70 -25.88 -7.00
N HIS A 27 -11.46 -25.16 -7.81
CA HIS A 27 -10.91 -24.42 -8.91
C HIS A 27 -9.88 -23.49 -8.28
N THR A 28 -8.59 -23.81 -8.44
CA THR A 28 -7.54 -22.83 -8.32
C THR A 28 -7.90 -21.73 -9.30
N GLN A 29 -8.49 -20.64 -8.79
CA GLN A 29 -8.60 -19.43 -9.58
C GLN A 29 -7.20 -19.13 -10.11
N PRO A 30 -7.05 -18.90 -11.42
CA PRO A 30 -5.79 -18.39 -11.93
C PRO A 30 -5.46 -17.13 -11.10
N ARG A 31 -4.19 -17.00 -10.70
CA ARG A 31 -3.71 -15.74 -10.10
C ARG A 31 -4.27 -14.61 -10.96
N ARG A 32 -5.04 -13.69 -10.34
CA ARG A 32 -5.37 -12.43 -11.00
C ARG A 32 -4.06 -11.90 -11.59
N ASP A 33 -4.05 -11.58 -12.88
CA ASP A 33 -2.91 -10.91 -13.48
C ASP A 33 -2.52 -9.73 -12.60
N ALA A 34 -1.22 -9.55 -12.38
CA ALA A 34 -0.73 -8.42 -11.60
C ALA A 34 -1.23 -7.13 -12.25
N VAL A 35 -1.65 -6.17 -11.41
CA VAL A 35 -2.12 -4.85 -11.84
C VAL A 35 -1.06 -4.20 -12.74
N LYS A 36 -1.50 -3.58 -13.83
CA LYS A 36 -0.63 -2.86 -14.76
C LYS A 36 -1.06 -1.40 -14.88
N LEU A 37 -0.12 -0.55 -15.29
CA LEU A 37 -0.38 0.88 -15.38
C LEU A 37 -1.44 1.18 -16.45
N GLU A 38 -1.46 0.41 -17.54
CA GLU A 38 -2.43 0.56 -18.64
C GLU A 38 -3.87 0.30 -18.19
N ASP A 39 -4.08 -0.46 -17.11
CA ASP A 39 -5.40 -0.68 -16.55
C ASP A 39 -6.06 0.65 -16.14
N PHE A 40 -5.25 1.66 -15.79
CA PHE A 40 -5.71 2.97 -15.32
C PHE A 40 -5.81 4.03 -16.40
N ALA A 41 -5.38 3.77 -17.64
CA ALA A 41 -5.23 4.81 -18.66
C ALA A 41 -6.49 5.64 -18.94
N GLU A 42 -7.67 5.03 -18.83
CA GLU A 42 -8.97 5.69 -19.05
C GLU A 42 -9.71 6.01 -17.73
N ARG A 43 -9.05 5.87 -16.58
CA ARG A 43 -9.65 6.12 -15.27
C ARG A 43 -9.45 7.58 -14.87
N GLU A 44 -10.54 8.18 -14.43
CA GLU A 44 -10.61 9.54 -13.89
C GLU A 44 -10.80 9.51 -12.37
N PRO A 45 -10.35 10.55 -11.64
CA PRO A 45 -9.64 11.73 -12.15
C PRO A 45 -8.21 11.40 -12.60
N ARG A 46 -7.74 12.07 -13.67
CA ARG A 46 -6.33 11.98 -14.08
C ARG A 46 -5.41 12.50 -12.97
N PHE A 47 -4.47 11.66 -12.58
CA PHE A 47 -3.42 12.00 -11.64
C PHE A 47 -2.29 12.73 -12.36
N ILE A 48 -1.82 13.82 -11.74
CA ILE A 48 -0.65 14.58 -12.15
C ILE A 48 0.22 14.75 -10.89
N LEU A 49 1.37 14.07 -10.87
CA LEU A 49 2.22 13.97 -9.69
C LEU A 49 2.59 15.32 -9.09
N GLU A 50 3.08 16.24 -9.93
CA GLU A 50 3.54 17.55 -9.49
C GLU A 50 2.40 18.45 -8.98
N GLU A 51 1.17 18.24 -9.42
CA GLU A 51 0.02 19.04 -8.97
C GLU A 51 -0.48 18.55 -7.62
N PHE A 52 -0.64 17.23 -7.47
CA PHE A 52 -1.14 16.65 -6.22
C PHE A 52 -0.16 16.89 -5.07
N PHE A 53 1.13 16.63 -5.29
CA PHE A 53 2.15 16.74 -4.25
C PHE A 53 2.70 18.17 -4.07
N SER A 54 2.36 19.13 -4.94
CA SER A 54 2.69 20.55 -4.69
C SER A 54 1.68 21.16 -3.72
N GLY A 55 2.00 21.11 -2.43
CA GLY A 55 1.17 21.63 -1.35
C GLY A 55 1.53 21.00 -0.01
N THR A 56 0.62 21.13 0.97
CA THR A 56 0.71 20.44 2.26
C THR A 56 -0.21 19.22 2.22
N LEU A 57 0.30 18.07 2.65
CA LEU A 57 -0.47 16.85 2.74
C LEU A 57 -0.30 16.22 4.12
N ARG A 58 -1.32 15.46 4.52
CA ARG A 58 -1.27 14.55 5.66
C ARG A 58 -1.52 13.14 5.19
N GLY A 59 -0.91 12.18 5.88
CA GLY A 59 -1.14 10.79 5.59
C GLY A 59 -1.17 9.90 6.81
N TRP A 60 -1.71 8.70 6.61
CA TRP A 60 -1.82 7.63 7.61
C TRP A 60 -1.59 6.31 6.93
N GLY A 61 -0.92 5.38 7.59
CA GLY A 61 -0.70 4.07 7.03
C GLY A 61 -0.37 2.99 8.04
N VAL A 62 -0.30 1.76 7.53
CA VAL A 62 0.06 0.56 8.27
C VAL A 62 1.06 -0.26 7.47
N THR A 63 1.99 -0.89 8.18
CA THR A 63 2.91 -1.87 7.60
C THR A 63 2.49 -3.27 8.03
N ILE A 64 2.30 -4.16 7.06
CA ILE A 64 1.93 -5.56 7.27
C ILE A 64 3.06 -6.44 6.73
N GLY A 65 3.59 -7.32 7.57
CA GLY A 65 4.60 -8.30 7.14
C GLY A 65 3.99 -9.31 6.17
N ARG A 66 4.79 -9.90 5.29
CA ARG A 66 4.33 -10.83 4.24
C ARG A 66 3.48 -12.00 4.73
N LEU A 67 3.66 -12.44 5.98
CA LEU A 67 2.85 -13.51 6.59
C LEU A 67 1.54 -13.00 7.22
N GLY A 68 1.17 -11.73 6.99
CA GLY A 68 -0.03 -11.07 7.50
C GLY A 68 0.10 -10.46 8.90
N GLY A 69 1.29 -10.50 9.51
CA GLY A 69 1.52 -9.94 10.84
C GLY A 69 1.60 -8.41 10.81
N PHE A 70 0.79 -7.74 11.63
CA PHE A 70 0.91 -6.29 11.85
C PHE A 70 2.31 -5.93 12.36
N GLN A 71 2.95 -4.92 11.76
CA GLN A 71 4.26 -4.43 12.18
C GLN A 71 4.12 -3.12 12.94
N ASN A 72 3.57 -2.09 12.30
CA ASN A 72 3.40 -0.76 12.86
C ASN A 72 2.30 0.02 12.12
N ARG A 73 1.95 1.17 12.68
CA ARG A 73 1.20 2.23 11.98
C ARG A 73 1.98 3.53 12.05
N PHE A 74 1.69 4.43 11.13
CA PHE A 74 2.39 5.70 11.05
C PHE A 74 1.49 6.82 10.55
N THR A 75 1.92 8.05 10.79
CA THR A 75 1.38 9.26 10.17
C THR A 75 2.44 9.93 9.33
N ILE A 76 2.01 10.70 8.32
CA ILE A 76 2.89 11.41 7.39
C ILE A 76 2.50 12.89 7.42
N ASP A 77 3.48 13.78 7.56
CA ASP A 77 3.34 15.18 7.19
C ASP A 77 4.20 15.44 5.95
N ALA A 78 3.59 15.83 4.84
CA ALA A 78 4.30 16.06 3.59
C ALA A 78 4.14 17.50 3.09
N ARG A 79 5.22 18.04 2.52
CA ARG A 79 5.27 19.39 1.96
C ARG A 79 6.04 19.34 0.65
N GLY A 80 5.36 19.70 -0.43
CA GLY A 80 5.98 19.76 -1.75
C GLY A 80 5.82 21.12 -2.42
N ARG A 81 6.73 21.38 -3.36
CA ARG A 81 6.73 22.57 -4.21
C ARG A 81 7.24 22.20 -5.59
N PHE A 82 6.41 22.39 -6.60
CA PHE A 82 6.81 22.25 -7.99
C PHE A 82 7.42 23.55 -8.52
N ASP A 83 8.57 23.42 -9.18
CA ASP A 83 9.22 24.46 -9.97
C ASP A 83 9.00 24.15 -11.46
N PRO A 84 8.12 24.92 -12.15
CA PRO A 84 7.84 24.68 -13.56
C PRO A 84 8.98 25.11 -14.50
N GLU A 85 9.88 26.00 -14.07
CA GLU A 85 11.04 26.41 -14.89
C GLU A 85 12.11 25.32 -14.90
N ALA A 86 12.31 24.66 -13.75
CA ALA A 86 13.24 23.53 -13.61
C ALA A 86 12.62 22.16 -13.95
N ASN A 87 11.28 22.09 -14.03
CA ASN A 87 10.51 20.85 -14.14
C ASN A 87 10.75 19.89 -12.96
N VAL A 88 10.93 20.46 -11.75
CA VAL A 88 11.33 19.72 -10.54
C VAL A 88 10.31 19.91 -9.43
N LEU A 89 9.85 18.80 -8.84
CA LEU A 89 9.14 18.79 -7.57
C LEU A 89 10.14 18.50 -6.44
N SER A 90 10.28 19.45 -5.51
CA SER A 90 10.88 19.19 -4.21
C SER A 90 9.79 18.72 -3.26
N LEU A 91 9.96 17.56 -2.62
CA LEU A 91 9.00 16.97 -1.71
C LEU A 91 9.71 16.47 -0.45
N THR A 92 9.29 16.96 0.71
CA THR A 92 9.72 16.46 2.02
C THR A 92 8.56 15.73 2.67
N GLU A 93 8.80 14.53 3.18
CA GLU A 93 7.82 13.70 3.87
C GLU A 93 8.41 13.27 5.22
N ASP A 94 7.74 13.65 6.30
CA ASP A 94 8.09 13.28 7.66
C ASP A 94 7.16 12.14 8.12
N TYR A 95 7.73 10.97 8.37
CA TYR A 95 7.04 9.78 8.85
C TYR A 95 7.20 9.65 10.37
N PHE A 96 6.09 9.41 11.07
CA PHE A 96 6.06 9.22 12.51
C PHE A 96 5.42 7.87 12.84
N PHE A 97 6.19 6.94 13.41
CA PHE A 97 5.76 5.60 13.74
C PHE A 97 5.22 5.51 15.17
N ASP A 98 4.37 4.51 15.43
CA ASP A 98 3.72 4.33 16.73
C ASP A 98 4.63 3.79 17.85
N ASP A 99 5.84 3.33 17.49
CA ASP A 99 6.92 2.99 18.43
C ASP A 99 7.82 4.18 18.78
N GLY A 100 7.55 5.36 18.24
CA GLY A 100 8.31 6.59 18.47
C GLY A 100 9.48 6.81 17.52
N HIS A 101 9.75 5.88 16.60
CA HIS A 101 10.69 6.10 15.50
C HIS A 101 10.12 7.12 14.49
N SER A 102 11.03 7.74 13.73
CA SER A 102 10.68 8.66 12.65
C SER A 102 11.70 8.59 11.52
N ASP A 103 11.24 8.80 10.30
CA ASP A 103 12.08 8.87 9.10
C ASP A 103 11.66 10.10 8.29
N THR A 104 12.60 10.73 7.59
CA THR A 104 12.32 11.86 6.71
C THR A 104 12.85 11.54 5.32
N LEU A 105 11.98 11.59 4.33
CA LEU A 105 12.33 11.47 2.92
C LEU A 105 12.38 12.87 2.32
N THR A 106 13.47 13.20 1.64
CA THR A 106 13.61 14.47 0.89
C THR A 106 13.87 14.17 -0.56
N TRP A 107 12.80 14.18 -1.34
CA TRP A 107 12.81 13.89 -2.76
C TRP A 107 13.07 15.14 -3.59
N THR A 108 13.93 14.97 -4.60
CA THR A 108 14.00 15.83 -5.78
C THR A 108 13.51 15.02 -6.96
N ILE A 109 12.31 15.32 -7.46
CA ILE A 109 11.63 14.57 -8.52
C ILE A 109 11.64 15.41 -9.79
N LEU A 110 12.33 14.94 -10.82
CA LEU A 110 12.39 15.57 -12.12
C LEU A 110 11.33 14.96 -13.04
N LYS A 111 10.41 15.78 -13.54
CA LYS A 111 9.51 15.38 -14.62
C LYS A 111 10.34 15.29 -15.90
N ARG A 112 10.49 14.08 -16.43
CA ARG A 112 11.28 13.83 -17.65
C ARG A 112 10.42 14.06 -18.88
N GLU A 113 9.20 13.56 -18.83
CA GLU A 113 8.19 13.64 -19.89
C GLU A 113 6.81 13.77 -19.25
N GLU A 114 5.76 13.85 -20.06
CA GLU A 114 4.38 14.06 -19.58
C GLU A 114 3.94 13.03 -18.53
N ASN A 115 4.36 11.77 -18.67
CA ASN A 115 3.96 10.68 -17.78
C ASN A 115 5.15 9.95 -17.14
N ARG A 116 6.37 10.51 -17.23
CA ARG A 116 7.60 9.84 -16.78
C ARG A 116 8.44 10.74 -15.87
N TYR A 117 8.90 10.17 -14.77
CA TYR A 117 9.57 10.88 -13.68
C TYR A 117 10.84 10.15 -13.24
N GLU A 118 11.79 10.91 -12.72
CA GLU A 118 13.00 10.38 -12.07
C GLU A 118 13.19 11.05 -10.72
N GLY A 119 13.39 10.26 -9.66
CA GLY A 119 13.55 10.76 -8.30
C GLY A 119 14.95 10.56 -7.75
N ARG A 120 15.36 11.51 -6.90
CA ARG A 120 16.58 11.41 -6.08
C ARG A 120 16.27 11.71 -4.63
N GLU A 121 16.91 10.98 -3.75
CA GLU A 121 16.85 11.14 -2.29
C GLU A 121 18.22 10.69 -1.72
N THR A 122 18.54 11.08 -0.50
CA THR A 122 19.86 10.83 0.11
C THR A 122 20.18 9.36 0.39
N LEU A 123 19.18 8.49 0.55
CA LEU A 123 19.37 7.09 0.95
C LEU A 123 18.97 6.09 -0.14
N ILE A 124 18.67 6.54 -1.35
CA ILE A 124 18.43 5.64 -2.48
C ILE A 124 19.74 5.29 -3.20
N ASP A 125 19.79 4.09 -3.76
CA ASP A 125 20.86 3.66 -4.66
C ASP A 125 20.46 3.95 -6.11
N GLY A 126 21.14 4.90 -6.75
CA GLY A 126 20.81 5.34 -8.11
C GLY A 126 19.68 6.36 -8.15
N VAL A 127 18.62 6.04 -8.89
CA VAL A 127 17.45 6.90 -9.08
C VAL A 127 16.18 6.10 -8.87
N ALA A 128 15.13 6.78 -8.42
CA ALA A 128 13.77 6.26 -8.47
C ALA A 128 13.19 6.48 -9.88
N GLU A 129 12.44 5.52 -10.38
CA GLU A 129 11.77 5.59 -11.68
C GLU A 129 10.26 5.64 -11.47
N GLY A 130 9.59 6.54 -12.20
CA GLY A 130 8.16 6.74 -12.06
C GLY A 130 7.43 6.86 -13.39
N ASP A 131 6.29 6.20 -13.49
CA ASP A 131 5.38 6.28 -14.64
C ASP A 131 3.93 6.45 -14.16
N GLN A 132 3.14 7.29 -14.84
CA GLN A 132 1.70 7.49 -14.56
C GLN A 132 0.80 7.18 -15.75
N ALA A 133 -0.42 6.73 -15.48
CA ALA A 133 -1.50 6.65 -16.47
C ALA A 133 -2.87 6.82 -15.79
N GLY A 134 -3.71 7.67 -16.38
CA GLY A 134 -5.01 8.07 -15.82
C GLY A 134 -4.90 8.39 -14.33
N SER A 135 -5.62 7.67 -13.48
CA SER A 135 -5.67 7.94 -12.03
C SER A 135 -4.53 7.33 -11.20
N ALA A 136 -3.50 6.74 -11.81
CA ALA A 136 -2.45 6.02 -11.10
C ALA A 136 -1.02 6.44 -11.46
N PHE A 137 -0.12 6.28 -10.49
CA PHE A 137 1.32 6.43 -10.64
C PHE A 137 2.05 5.28 -9.93
N ARG A 138 3.08 4.75 -10.59
CA ARG A 138 3.94 3.70 -10.05
C ARG A 138 5.33 4.25 -9.82
N TRP A 139 5.88 4.04 -8.64
CA TRP A 139 7.20 4.52 -8.21
C TRP A 139 8.08 3.36 -7.77
N GLN A 140 9.26 3.23 -8.37
CA GLN A 140 10.15 2.08 -8.13
C GLN A 140 11.55 2.57 -7.77
N TYR A 141 12.11 2.04 -6.68
CA TYR A 141 13.44 2.45 -6.18
C TYR A 141 14.01 1.43 -5.19
N ALA A 142 15.30 1.57 -4.88
CA ALA A 142 15.95 0.85 -3.78
C ALA A 142 16.46 1.85 -2.76
N ARG A 143 16.13 1.66 -1.48
CA ARG A 143 16.48 2.58 -0.38
C ARG A 143 17.08 1.84 0.81
N ASP A 144 18.08 2.46 1.42
CA ASP A 144 18.59 2.06 2.73
C ASP A 144 17.71 2.66 3.83
N VAL A 145 16.86 1.83 4.42
CA VAL A 145 15.92 2.22 5.49
C VAL A 145 16.63 2.10 6.84
N PRO A 146 16.74 3.17 7.63
CA PRO A 146 17.22 3.11 9.00
C PRO A 146 16.20 2.37 9.88
N ASP A 147 16.68 1.52 10.77
CA ASP A 147 15.86 1.02 11.87
C ASP A 147 15.93 1.95 13.10
N ALA A 148 15.27 1.55 14.19
CA ALA A 148 15.27 2.30 15.44
C ALA A 148 16.65 2.35 16.13
N ASP A 149 17.58 1.43 15.84
CA ASP A 149 18.93 1.39 16.41
C ASP A 149 19.99 2.09 15.55
N GLY A 150 19.61 2.50 14.33
CA GLY A 150 20.43 3.22 13.37
C GLY A 150 21.10 2.32 12.34
N ALA A 151 20.96 0.99 12.44
CA ALA A 151 21.38 0.10 11.38
C ALA A 151 20.50 0.32 10.14
N LYS A 152 21.11 0.18 8.95
CA LYS A 152 20.43 0.38 7.68
C LYS A 152 20.22 -0.95 6.98
N THR A 153 18.99 -1.20 6.57
CA THR A 153 18.66 -2.34 5.71
C THR A 153 18.19 -1.85 4.35
N ARG A 154 18.77 -2.42 3.30
CA ARG A 154 18.35 -2.13 1.93
C ARG A 154 17.07 -2.88 1.57
N PHE A 155 16.10 -2.15 1.04
CA PHE A 155 14.87 -2.69 0.46
C PHE A 155 14.64 -2.13 -0.94
N GLY A 156 14.01 -2.94 -1.79
CA GLY A 156 13.39 -2.47 -3.03
C GLY A 156 11.91 -2.13 -2.78
N PHE A 157 11.45 -1.04 -3.38
CA PHE A 157 10.10 -0.50 -3.26
C PHE A 157 9.41 -0.51 -4.63
N ASP A 158 8.12 -0.81 -4.63
CA ASP A 158 7.21 -0.74 -5.78
C ASP A 158 5.88 -0.18 -5.27
N ASP A 159 5.73 1.13 -5.41
CA ASP A 159 4.69 1.91 -4.78
C ASP A 159 3.66 2.34 -5.83
N TRP A 160 2.39 2.04 -5.58
CA TRP A 160 1.26 2.38 -6.42
C TRP A 160 0.41 3.44 -5.75
N PHE A 161 0.42 4.63 -6.32
CA PHE A 161 -0.38 5.77 -5.93
C PHE A 161 -1.64 5.79 -6.80
N ILE A 162 -2.82 5.82 -6.18
CA ILE A 162 -4.11 5.76 -6.85
C ILE A 162 -4.97 6.92 -6.34
N LEU A 163 -5.24 7.89 -7.23
CA LEU A 163 -6.03 9.07 -6.94
C LEU A 163 -7.52 8.73 -6.90
N HIS A 164 -8.22 9.17 -5.85
CA HIS A 164 -9.68 8.99 -5.72
C HIS A 164 -10.44 10.24 -6.15
N ASP A 165 -9.94 11.41 -5.73
CA ASP A 165 -10.50 12.73 -6.02
C ASP A 165 -9.39 13.79 -5.93
N GLU A 166 -9.73 15.08 -6.02
CA GLU A 166 -8.78 16.21 -5.99
C GLU A 166 -7.92 16.29 -4.72
N LYS A 167 -8.33 15.62 -3.63
CA LYS A 167 -7.70 15.71 -2.31
C LYS A 167 -7.23 14.38 -1.74
N HIS A 168 -7.81 13.26 -2.16
CA HIS A 168 -7.61 11.97 -1.52
C HIS A 168 -6.94 10.94 -2.44
N MET A 169 -5.99 10.20 -1.89
CA MET A 169 -5.20 9.19 -2.61
C MET A 169 -4.88 8.00 -1.72
N SER A 170 -4.95 6.80 -2.28
CA SER A 170 -4.42 5.58 -1.65
C SER A 170 -3.06 5.24 -2.21
N VAL A 171 -2.22 4.65 -1.37
CA VAL A 171 -0.89 4.16 -1.75
C VAL A 171 -0.74 2.72 -1.27
N HIS A 172 -0.37 1.83 -2.18
CA HIS A 172 0.05 0.47 -1.87
C HIS A 172 1.52 0.30 -2.24
N ALA A 173 2.37 -0.03 -1.28
CA ALA A 173 3.79 -0.27 -1.53
C ALA A 173 4.18 -1.70 -1.17
N SER A 174 4.94 -2.36 -2.06
CA SER A 174 5.57 -3.66 -1.80
C SER A 174 7.05 -3.46 -1.46
N LEU A 175 7.48 -4.01 -0.31
CA LEU A 175 8.86 -3.97 0.14
C LEU A 175 9.51 -5.31 -0.12
N THR A 176 10.63 -5.31 -0.84
CA THR A 176 11.39 -6.50 -1.19
C THR A 176 12.79 -6.46 -0.60
N LYS A 177 13.29 -7.61 -0.17
CA LYS A 177 14.69 -7.82 0.22
C LYS A 177 15.24 -8.97 -0.59
N LEU A 178 16.34 -8.73 -1.31
CA LEU A 178 16.96 -9.72 -2.22
C LEU A 178 15.95 -10.33 -3.21
N GLY A 179 15.05 -9.51 -3.76
CA GLY A 179 14.03 -9.92 -4.74
C GLY A 179 12.82 -10.67 -4.17
N VAL A 180 12.70 -10.74 -2.84
CA VAL A 180 11.60 -11.42 -2.16
C VAL A 180 10.80 -10.39 -1.36
N GLU A 181 9.48 -10.32 -1.57
CA GLU A 181 8.60 -9.47 -0.74
C GLU A 181 8.71 -9.88 0.73
N VAL A 182 8.80 -8.88 1.61
CA VAL A 182 8.91 -9.04 3.06
C VAL A 182 7.80 -8.32 3.81
N ALA A 183 7.25 -7.25 3.24
CA ALA A 183 6.16 -6.48 3.81
C ALA A 183 5.41 -5.71 2.73
N THR A 184 4.21 -5.27 3.05
CA THR A 184 3.43 -4.29 2.29
C THR A 184 3.09 -3.10 3.19
N ILE A 185 2.96 -1.93 2.58
CA ILE A 185 2.45 -0.72 3.23
C ILE A 185 1.15 -0.33 2.54
N GLU A 186 0.14 -0.07 3.34
CA GLU A 186 -1.10 0.60 2.90
C GLU A 186 -1.10 1.99 3.51
N ALA A 187 -1.16 3.02 2.69
CA ALA A 187 -1.22 4.40 3.13
C ALA A 187 -2.32 5.18 2.42
N PHE A 188 -2.69 6.30 3.02
CA PHE A 188 -3.66 7.24 2.50
C PHE A 188 -3.09 8.65 2.67
N TYR A 189 -3.26 9.49 1.65
CA TYR A 189 -2.91 10.91 1.68
C TYR A 189 -4.15 11.78 1.49
N GLU A 190 -4.16 12.89 2.20
CA GLU A 190 -5.10 14.00 2.08
C GLU A 190 -4.33 15.29 1.81
N ARG A 191 -4.71 16.06 0.78
CA ARG A 191 -4.25 17.45 0.59
C ARG A 191 -4.95 18.39 1.56
N VAL A 192 -4.17 19.08 2.36
CA VAL A 192 -4.64 20.06 3.36
C VAL A 192 -4.66 21.44 2.72
N GLY A 193 -5.79 21.80 2.11
CA GLY A 193 -6.01 23.06 1.40
C GLY A 193 -7.19 22.97 0.46
#